data_AF-A0A151SME8-F1
#
_entry.id   AF-A0A151SME8-F1
#
_cell.length_a   1.000
_cell.length_b   1.000
_cell.length_c   1.000
_cell.angle_alpha   90.00
_cell.angle_beta   90.00
_cell.angle_gamma   90.00
#
_symmetry.space_group_name_H-M   'P 1'
#
loop_
_entity.id
_entity.type
_entity.pdbx_description
1 polymer ?
#
loop_
_entity_poly.entity_id
_entity_poly.type
_entity_poly.pdbx_seq_one_letter_code
_entity_poly.pdbx_strand_id
1 'polypeptide(L)'
;MNTDCAAFVKKCRPCQEHGNLIHQPAEQLHCISPAWPFATWGTDILRPFLVAKGQCKFLIVAVDLFTKWIEAEPLACISAHQVQKFLWKNIITRFGILHTLVTDNGLQFTD
;
A
#
# COMPACT_ATOMS: atom_id res chain seq x y z
N MET A 1 24.19 -10.52 -39.82
CA MET A 1 22.77 -10.12 -39.79
C MET A 1 22.19 -10.13 -38.39
N ASN A 2 21.98 -11.28 -37.73
CA ASN A 2 21.47 -11.31 -36.34
C ASN A 2 22.38 -10.59 -35.32
N THR A 3 23.70 -10.68 -35.49
CA THR A 3 24.69 -10.01 -34.65
C THR A 3 24.66 -8.49 -34.80
N ASP A 4 24.44 -7.98 -36.01
CA ASP A 4 24.43 -6.54 -36.29
C ASP A 4 23.17 -5.87 -35.74
N CYS A 5 22.02 -6.54 -35.89
CA CYS A 5 20.77 -6.12 -35.27
C CYS A 5 20.89 -6.08 -33.74
N ALA A 6 21.50 -7.11 -33.12
CA ALA A 6 21.72 -7.13 -31.68
C ALA A 6 22.67 -6.00 -31.21
N ALA A 7 23.74 -5.72 -31.97
CA ALA A 7 24.67 -4.64 -31.68
C ALA A 7 24.01 -3.26 -31.81
N PHE A 8 23.11 -3.08 -32.78
CA PHE A 8 22.34 -1.85 -32.96
C PHE A 8 21.35 -1.63 -31.81
N VAL A 9 20.57 -2.64 -31.45
CA VAL A 9 19.57 -2.55 -30.36
C VAL A 9 20.22 -2.23 -29.02
N LYS A 10 21.41 -2.77 -28.74
CA LYS A 10 22.20 -2.42 -27.53
C LYS A 10 22.63 -0.97 -27.47
N LYS A 11 22.86 -0.31 -28.61
CA LYS A 11 23.27 1.10 -28.70
C LYS A 11 22.09 2.06 -28.85
N CYS A 12 20.92 1.55 -29.23
CA CYS A 12 19.72 2.35 -29.45
C CYS A 12 19.09 2.75 -28.11
N ARG A 13 19.27 4.01 -27.72
CA ARG A 13 18.73 4.57 -26.48
C ARG A 13 17.20 4.40 -26.34
N PRO A 14 16.36 4.72 -27.34
CA PRO A 14 14.92 4.45 -27.24
C PRO A 14 14.58 3.00 -26.94
N CYS A 15 15.33 2.04 -27.52
CA CYS A 15 15.12 0.62 -27.27
C CYS A 15 15.56 0.18 -25.87
N GLN A 16 16.60 0.78 -25.31
CA GLN A 16 17.07 0.47 -23.96
C GLN A 16 16.20 1.12 -22.87
N GLU A 17 15.69 2.33 -23.10
CA GLU A 17 14.88 3.06 -22.11
C GLU A 17 13.40 2.62 -22.10
N HIS A 18 12.85 2.24 -23.25
CA HIS A 18 11.41 1.96 -23.40
C HIS A 18 11.11 0.51 -23.80
N GLY A 19 12.14 -0.33 -23.91
CA GLY A 19 11.96 -1.76 -24.14
C GLY A 19 11.21 -2.40 -22.97
N ASN A 20 10.39 -3.40 -23.26
CA ASN A 20 9.65 -4.16 -22.25
C ASN A 20 10.54 -5.15 -21.46
N LEU A 21 11.87 -4.96 -21.51
CA LEU A 21 12.83 -5.79 -20.80
C LEU A 21 13.09 -5.18 -19.43
N ILE A 22 12.73 -5.92 -18.38
CA ILE A 22 13.09 -5.56 -17.02
C ILE A 22 14.58 -5.89 -16.87
N HIS A 23 15.42 -4.84 -16.90
CA HIS A 23 16.86 -4.96 -16.74
C HIS A 23 17.30 -5.10 -15.26
N GLN A 24 16.36 -5.01 -14.32
CA GLN A 24 16.62 -5.19 -12.89
C GLN A 24 16.56 -6.68 -12.52
N PRO A 25 17.53 -7.18 -11.72
CA PRO A 25 17.43 -8.52 -11.16
C PRO A 25 16.20 -8.62 -10.28
N ALA A 26 15.58 -9.81 -10.26
CA ALA A 26 14.52 -10.08 -9.29
C ALA A 26 15.11 -9.97 -7.87
N GLU A 27 14.50 -9.15 -7.04
CA GLU A 27 14.88 -9.01 -5.64
C GLU A 27 14.00 -9.89 -4.75
N GLN A 28 14.58 -10.43 -3.68
CA GLN A 28 13.84 -11.28 -2.76
C GLN A 28 12.88 -10.43 -1.94
N LEU A 29 11.59 -10.76 -1.98
CA LEU A 29 10.60 -10.14 -1.10
C LEU A 29 10.89 -10.51 0.35
N HIS A 30 11.00 -9.50 1.21
CA HIS A 30 11.10 -9.69 2.65
C HIS A 30 9.71 -9.77 3.27
N CYS A 31 9.40 -10.89 3.92
CA CYS A 31 8.17 -11.02 4.67
C CYS A 31 8.28 -10.22 5.97
N ILE A 32 7.29 -9.38 6.25
CA ILE A 32 7.12 -8.79 7.57
C ILE A 32 6.65 -9.92 8.48
N SER A 33 7.49 -10.37 9.41
CA SER A 33 7.12 -11.39 10.39
C SER A 33 6.49 -10.71 11.61
N PRO A 34 5.15 -10.73 11.77
CA PRO A 34 4.52 -10.15 12.95
C PRO A 34 4.78 -11.08 14.14
N ALA A 35 5.23 -10.52 15.25
CA ALA A 35 5.70 -11.29 16.39
C ALA A 35 4.57 -11.75 17.33
N TRP A 36 3.48 -10.99 17.45
CA TRP A 36 2.30 -11.32 18.28
C TRP A 36 1.03 -10.61 17.78
N PRO A 37 -0.18 -11.09 18.19
CA PRO A 37 -1.44 -10.44 17.84
C PRO A 37 -1.46 -8.94 18.14
N PHE A 38 -2.00 -8.16 17.21
CA PHE A 38 -2.22 -6.70 17.31
C PHE A 38 -0.95 -5.84 17.41
N ALA A 39 0.23 -6.42 17.22
CA ALA A 39 1.50 -5.69 17.21
C ALA A 39 1.67 -4.85 15.94
N THR A 40 1.37 -5.45 14.79
CA THR A 40 1.67 -4.89 13.47
C THR A 40 0.41 -4.84 12.63
N TRP A 41 0.04 -3.64 12.20
CA TRP A 41 -1.12 -3.41 11.37
C TRP A 41 -0.71 -2.92 9.99
N GLY A 42 -1.25 -3.53 8.94
CA GLY A 42 -1.21 -2.98 7.59
C GLY A 42 -2.47 -2.16 7.33
N THR A 43 -2.32 -0.90 6.94
CA THR A 43 -3.45 0.00 6.65
C THR A 43 -3.40 0.50 5.22
N ASP A 44 -4.54 0.50 4.55
CA ASP A 44 -4.69 0.99 3.18
C ASP A 44 -6.07 1.64 2.98
N ILE A 45 -6.21 2.44 1.91
CA ILE A 45 -7.47 3.02 1.49
C ILE A 45 -7.84 2.50 0.11
N LEU A 46 -8.99 1.83 0.05
CA LEU A 46 -9.53 1.34 -1.21
C LEU A 46 -10.11 2.49 -2.03
N ARG A 47 -9.89 2.36 -3.34
CA ARG A 47 -10.27 3.30 -4.40
C ARG A 47 -11.74 3.72 -4.37
N PRO A 48 -12.11 4.80 -5.08
CA PRO A 48 -13.49 5.25 -5.15
C PRO A 48 -14.47 4.13 -5.54
N PHE A 49 -15.44 3.87 -4.67
CA PHE A 49 -16.62 3.06 -4.93
C PHE A 49 -17.78 3.94 -5.42
N LEU A 50 -18.89 3.30 -5.78
CA LEU A 50 -20.16 3.99 -5.95
C LEU A 50 -20.51 4.75 -4.67
N VAL A 51 -20.97 5.98 -4.84
CA VAL A 51 -21.26 6.88 -3.71
C VAL A 51 -22.40 6.30 -2.88
N ALA A 52 -22.11 6.01 -1.63
CA ALA A 52 -23.06 5.55 -0.64
C ALA A 52 -23.65 6.71 0.17
N LYS A 53 -24.52 6.39 1.12
CA LYS A 53 -25.10 7.36 2.06
C LYS A 53 -23.98 8.15 2.77
N GLY A 54 -24.17 9.46 2.89
CA GLY A 54 -23.18 10.35 3.52
C GLY A 54 -22.02 10.75 2.61
N GLN A 55 -22.17 10.61 1.29
CA GLN A 55 -21.11 10.89 0.30
C GLN A 55 -19.87 9.98 0.45
N CYS A 56 -20.01 8.88 1.19
CA CYS A 56 -18.95 7.90 1.38
C CYS A 56 -18.66 7.19 0.06
N LYS A 57 -17.42 7.28 -0.37
CA LYS A 57 -16.94 6.66 -1.61
C LYS A 57 -15.61 5.95 -1.45
N PHE A 58 -14.99 5.99 -0.27
CA PHE A 58 -13.75 5.27 0.00
C PHE A 58 -13.94 4.32 1.18
N LEU A 59 -13.04 3.35 1.33
CA LEU A 59 -12.99 2.47 2.49
C LEU A 59 -11.57 2.49 3.05
N ILE A 60 -11.40 2.92 4.30
CA ILE A 60 -10.14 2.69 5.01
C ILE A 60 -10.22 1.31 5.67
N VAL A 61 -9.14 0.56 5.53
CA VAL A 61 -9.04 -0.80 6.07
C VAL A 61 -7.70 -0.93 6.80
N ALA A 62 -7.74 -1.51 7.99
CA ALA A 62 -6.56 -1.94 8.72
C ALA A 62 -6.66 -3.43 9.02
N VAL A 63 -5.56 -4.15 8.79
CA VAL A 63 -5.46 -5.59 9.00
C VAL A 63 -4.32 -5.89 9.95
N ASP A 64 -4.61 -6.58 11.05
CA ASP A 64 -3.58 -7.13 11.92
C ASP A 64 -2.82 -8.23 11.16
N LEU A 65 -1.52 -8.05 10.99
CA LEU A 65 -0.73 -8.95 10.14
C LEU A 65 -0.62 -10.37 10.72
N PHE A 66 -0.74 -10.53 12.05
CA PHE A 66 -0.67 -11.82 12.73
C PHE A 66 -1.98 -12.61 12.64
N THR A 67 -3.07 -12.06 13.19
CA THR A 67 -4.38 -12.73 13.29
C THR A 67 -5.23 -12.62 12.02
N LYS A 68 -4.86 -11.73 11.10
CA LYS A 68 -5.70 -11.32 9.95
C LYS A 68 -7.03 -10.68 10.36
N TRP A 69 -7.12 -10.15 11.58
CA TRP A 69 -8.27 -9.36 12.03
C TRP A 69 -8.39 -8.08 11.20
N ILE A 70 -9.62 -7.69 10.85
CA ILE A 70 -9.89 -6.56 9.94
C ILE A 70 -10.74 -5.52 10.67
N GLU A 71 -10.31 -4.27 10.62
CA GLU A 71 -11.11 -3.08 10.95
C GLU A 71 -11.31 -2.27 9.67
N ALA A 72 -12.54 -1.80 9.42
CA ALA A 72 -12.84 -1.02 8.21
C ALA A 72 -13.90 0.04 8.46
N GLU A 73 -13.74 1.22 7.87
CA GLU A 73 -14.75 2.30 7.92
C GLU A 73 -14.93 2.99 6.55
N PRO A 74 -16.16 3.36 6.19
CA PRO A 74 -16.42 4.14 4.98
C PRO A 74 -16.00 5.60 5.18
N LEU A 75 -15.38 6.20 4.16
CA LEU A 75 -14.94 7.60 4.16
C LEU A 75 -15.55 8.39 3.00
N ALA A 76 -15.99 9.62 3.28
CA ALA A 76 -16.42 10.58 2.25
C ALA A 76 -15.25 11.27 1.56
N CYS A 77 -14.17 11.52 2.30
CA CYS A 77 -12.95 12.15 1.83
C CYS A 77 -11.74 11.46 2.45
N ILE A 78 -10.64 11.41 1.71
CA ILE A 78 -9.35 10.91 2.18
C ILE A 78 -8.56 12.10 2.75
N SER A 79 -8.26 12.08 4.04
CA SER A 79 -7.37 13.05 4.68
C SER A 79 -6.67 12.42 5.88
N ALA A 80 -5.51 12.96 6.26
CA ALA A 80 -4.75 12.52 7.43
C ALA A 80 -5.61 12.52 8.70
N HIS A 81 -6.43 13.55 8.90
CA HIS A 81 -7.36 13.61 10.04
C HIS A 81 -8.34 12.42 10.08
N GLN A 82 -8.89 12.00 8.93
CA GLN A 82 -9.80 10.85 8.91
C GLN A 82 -9.05 9.54 9.22
N VAL A 83 -7.83 9.38 8.71
CA VAL A 83 -6.95 8.24 9.02
C VAL A 83 -6.66 8.19 10.52
N GLN A 84 -6.20 9.30 11.11
CA GLN A 84 -5.90 9.39 12.54
C GLN A 84 -7.14 9.07 13.40
N LYS A 85 -8.31 9.61 13.03
CA LYS A 85 -9.57 9.32 13.71
C LYS A 85 -9.92 7.84 13.66
N PHE A 86 -9.77 7.20 12.50
CA PHE A 86 -10.00 5.77 12.33
C PHE A 86 -9.04 4.93 13.17
N LEU A 87 -7.73 5.20 13.10
CA LEU A 87 -6.71 4.48 13.86
C LEU A 87 -6.93 4.62 15.37
N TRP A 88 -7.21 5.83 15.84
CA TRP A 88 -7.48 6.08 17.25
C TRP A 88 -8.71 5.31 17.74
N LYS A 89 -9.84 5.46 17.04
CA LYS A 89 -11.13 4.91 17.45
C LYS A 89 -11.21 3.38 17.32
N ASN A 90 -10.65 2.81 16.25
CA ASN A 90 -10.86 1.40 15.92
C ASN A 90 -9.68 0.52 16.29
N ILE A 91 -8.47 1.09 16.40
CA ILE A 91 -7.27 0.32 16.75
C ILE A 91 -6.81 0.65 18.17
N ILE A 92 -6.41 1.90 18.42
CA ILE A 92 -5.71 2.27 19.67
C ILE A 92 -6.60 2.09 20.91
N THR A 93 -7.83 2.59 20.88
CA THR A 93 -8.74 2.51 22.03
C THR A 93 -9.24 1.09 22.31
N ARG A 94 -9.13 0.15 21.36
CA ARG A 94 -9.66 -1.22 21.45
C ARG A 94 -8.59 -2.27 21.71
N PHE A 95 -7.44 -2.16 21.03
CA PHE A 95 -6.37 -3.14 21.07
C PHE A 95 -5.08 -2.59 21.70
N GLY A 96 -5.03 -1.30 21.99
CA GLY A 96 -3.86 -0.62 22.55
C GLY A 96 -2.94 -0.03 21.49
N ILE A 97 -1.80 0.47 21.94
CA ILE A 97 -0.81 1.11 21.06
C ILE A 97 -0.13 0.05 20.20
N LEU A 98 -0.26 0.19 18.90
CA LEU A 98 0.43 -0.62 17.90
C LEU A 98 1.95 -0.43 17.96
N HIS A 99 2.69 -1.52 17.78
CA HIS A 99 4.15 -1.50 17.67
C HIS A 99 4.60 -1.00 16.29
N THR A 100 3.88 -1.37 15.23
CA THR A 100 4.22 -0.98 13.86
C THR A 100 2.96 -0.79 13.02
N LEU A 101 2.94 0.32 12.26
CA LEU A 101 1.94 0.60 11.25
C LEU A 101 2.62 0.57 9.88
N VAL A 102 2.11 -0.23 8.97
CA VAL A 102 2.60 -0.34 7.59
C VAL A 102 1.54 0.26 6.67
N THR A 103 1.92 1.27 5.89
CA THR A 103 1.05 1.93 4.91
C THR A 103 1.75 1.99 3.56
N ASP A 104 1.02 2.38 2.52
CA ASP A 104 1.66 2.87 1.32
C ASP A 104 2.27 4.28 1.54
N ASN A 105 2.88 4.84 0.51
CA ASN A 105 3.47 6.18 0.53
C ASN A 105 2.44 7.28 0.20
N GLY A 106 1.15 7.02 0.43
CA GLY A 106 0.09 8.00 0.22
C GLY A 106 0.22 9.20 1.15
N LEU A 107 0.00 10.41 0.64
CA LEU A 107 0.13 11.66 1.41
C LEU A 107 -0.75 11.67 2.66
N GLN A 108 -1.90 11.00 2.62
CA GLN A 108 -2.81 10.88 3.75
C GLN A 108 -2.21 10.12 4.96
N PHE A 109 -1.07 9.46 4.79
CA PHE A 109 -0.35 8.73 5.83
C PHE A 109 0.95 9.42 6.27
N THR A 110 1.38 10.47 5.56
CA THR A 110 2.66 11.16 5.80
C THR A 110 2.51 12.58 6.38
N ASP A 111 1.32 13.17 6.26
CA ASP A 111 1.00 14.54 6.74
C ASP A 111 0.46 14.59 8.19
#